data_AF-A0A645BVZ2-F1
#
_entry.id   AF-A0A645BVZ2-F1
#
_cell.length_a   1.000
_cell.length_b   1.000
_cell.length_c   1.000
_cell.angle_alpha   90.00
_cell.angle_beta   90.00
_cell.angle_gamma   90.00
#
_symmetry.space_group_name_H-M   'P 1'
#
loop_
_entity.id
_entity.type
_entity.pdbx_description
1 polymer ?
#
loop_
_entity_poly.entity_id
_entity_poly.type
_entity_poly.pdbx_seq_one_letter_code
_entity_poly.pdbx_strand_id
1 'polypeptide(L)'
;MNFFTPAEFVENYALIGEKKSNAPVWKLFLLGIFVNSAFLGYALLEGKLRLLAAATQAVAWSLGSYYLTLFSVGLLTLITEWRQISCRPIKKLLYLFTFPIFILTYIPISIVALFRNVEWTPIVHSFSVSLQDIRKEPIQ
;
A
#
# COMPACT_ATOMS: atom_id res chain seq x y z
N MET A 1 -30.75 -24.87 -10.42
CA MET A 1 -29.70 -24.09 -9.72
C MET A 1 -28.56 -23.98 -10.72
N ASN A 2 -28.50 -22.88 -11.46
CA ASN A 2 -27.55 -22.74 -12.57
C ASN A 2 -26.16 -22.51 -11.96
N PHE A 3 -25.28 -23.48 -12.13
CA PHE A 3 -23.87 -23.34 -11.79
C PHE A 3 -23.28 -22.29 -12.74
N PHE A 4 -22.84 -21.17 -12.18
CA PHE A 4 -22.10 -20.15 -12.89
C PHE A 4 -20.86 -20.80 -13.50
N THR A 5 -20.65 -20.66 -14.80
CA THR A 5 -19.42 -21.16 -15.41
C THR A 5 -18.23 -20.29 -14.97
N PRO A 6 -17.01 -20.85 -14.83
CA PRO A 6 -15.84 -20.07 -14.44
C PRO A 6 -15.58 -18.84 -15.34
N ALA A 7 -15.93 -18.93 -16.63
CA ALA A 7 -15.82 -17.83 -17.58
C ALA A 7 -16.78 -16.68 -17.26
N GLU A 8 -18.06 -16.98 -16.99
CA GLU A 8 -19.05 -15.97 -16.61
C GLU A 8 -18.71 -15.32 -15.26
N PHE A 9 -18.09 -16.06 -14.33
CA PHE A 9 -17.64 -15.52 -13.04
C PHE A 9 -16.51 -14.51 -13.23
N VAL A 10 -15.49 -14.85 -14.03
CA VAL A 10 -14.37 -13.93 -14.32
C VAL A 10 -14.86 -12.69 -15.05
N GLU A 11 -15.76 -12.83 -16.03
CA GLU A 11 -16.30 -11.71 -16.80
C GLU A 11 -17.15 -10.77 -15.93
N ASN A 12 -18.05 -11.32 -15.10
CA ASN A 12 -18.85 -10.51 -14.18
C ASN A 12 -18.00 -9.83 -13.10
N TYR A 13 -16.95 -10.48 -12.57
CA TYR A 13 -16.03 -9.85 -11.62
C TYR A 13 -15.13 -8.79 -12.28
N ALA A 14 -14.68 -9.01 -13.51
CA ALA A 14 -13.92 -8.02 -14.28
C ALA A 14 -14.77 -6.77 -14.55
N LEU A 15 -16.02 -6.94 -14.98
CA LEU A 15 -16.97 -5.84 -15.22
C LEU A 15 -17.36 -5.10 -13.93
N ILE A 16 -17.47 -5.81 -12.80
CA ILE A 16 -17.69 -5.19 -11.47
C ILE A 16 -16.44 -4.43 -11.01
N GLY A 17 -15.24 -4.98 -11.23
CA GLY A 17 -13.96 -4.36 -10.89
C GLY A 17 -13.71 -3.08 -11.68
N GLU A 18 -14.04 -3.08 -12.98
CA GLU A 18 -13.91 -1.91 -13.85
C GLU A 18 -14.93 -0.82 -13.49
N LYS A 19 -16.21 -1.19 -13.23
CA LYS A 19 -17.26 -0.24 -12.84
C LYS A 19 -17.16 0.30 -11.40
N LYS A 20 -16.52 -0.43 -10.48
CA LYS A 20 -16.19 0.06 -9.12
C LYS A 20 -14.85 0.80 -9.05
N SER A 21 -14.11 0.92 -10.16
CA SER A 21 -12.83 1.66 -10.23
C SER A 21 -13.00 3.19 -10.17
N ASN A 22 -13.93 3.65 -9.33
CA ASN A 22 -14.00 4.99 -8.79
C ASN A 22 -13.26 4.98 -7.45
N ALA A 23 -11.98 4.59 -7.44
CA ALA A 23 -11.12 4.92 -6.31
C ALA A 23 -10.50 6.29 -6.62
N PRO A 24 -11.15 7.42 -6.28
CA PRO A 24 -10.60 8.75 -6.51
C PRO A 24 -9.31 8.96 -5.70
N VAL A 25 -9.15 8.21 -4.62
CA VAL A 25 -8.12 8.43 -3.60
C VAL A 25 -6.71 8.29 -4.18
N TRP A 26 -6.39 7.21 -4.90
CA TRP A 26 -5.04 7.03 -5.46
C TRP A 26 -4.73 8.04 -6.58
N LYS A 27 -5.75 8.45 -7.36
CA LYS A 27 -5.60 9.50 -8.38
C LYS A 27 -5.28 10.86 -7.76
N LEU A 28 -5.95 11.20 -6.66
CA LEU A 28 -5.69 12.41 -5.88
C LEU A 28 -4.28 12.39 -5.25
N PHE A 29 -3.84 11.22 -4.76
CA PHE A 29 -2.48 11.06 -4.24
C PHE A 29 -1.41 11.31 -5.31
N LEU A 30 -1.55 10.73 -6.51
CA LEU A 30 -0.62 10.94 -7.61
C LEU A 30 -0.57 12.40 -8.06
N LEU A 31 -1.73 13.04 -8.17
CA LEU A 31 -1.83 14.47 -8.51
C LEU A 31 -1.14 15.34 -7.45
N GLY A 32 -1.37 15.05 -6.17
CA GLY A 32 -0.73 15.76 -5.06
C GLY A 32 0.79 15.62 -5.06
N ILE A 33 1.33 14.43 -5.33
CA ILE A 33 2.77 14.21 -5.46
C ILE A 33 3.33 15.01 -6.63
N PHE A 34 2.64 14.97 -7.78
CA PHE A 34 3.06 15.71 -8.98
C PHE A 34 3.13 17.22 -8.74
N VAL A 35 2.07 17.81 -8.18
CA VAL A 35 2.00 19.26 -7.90
C VAL A 35 3.08 19.68 -6.90
N ASN A 36 3.25 18.95 -5.80
CA ASN A 36 4.28 19.27 -4.80
C ASN A 36 5.70 19.12 -5.37
N SER A 37 5.94 18.11 -6.21
CA SER A 37 7.25 17.90 -6.85
C SER A 37 7.57 19.00 -7.86
N ALA A 38 6.58 19.41 -8.68
CA ALA A 38 6.74 20.51 -9.63
C ALA A 38 6.98 21.85 -8.92
N PHE A 39 6.26 22.11 -7.82
CA PHE A 39 6.44 23.32 -7.03
C PHE A 39 7.82 23.37 -6.35
N LEU A 40 8.30 22.23 -5.82
CA LEU A 40 9.65 22.12 -5.28
C LEU A 40 10.72 22.33 -6.36
N GLY A 41 10.55 21.73 -7.54
CA GLY A 41 11.45 21.94 -8.69
C GLY A 41 11.53 23.41 -9.11
N TYR A 42 10.38 24.09 -9.21
CA TYR A 42 10.32 25.52 -9.50
C TYR A 42 11.01 26.37 -8.42
N ALA A 43 10.74 26.07 -7.14
CA ALA A 43 11.37 26.78 -6.03
C ALA A 43 12.90 26.62 -6.00
N LEU A 44 13.42 25.45 -6.41
CA LEU A 44 14.86 25.19 -6.55
C LEU A 44 15.49 26.02 -7.68
N LEU A 45 14.81 26.20 -8.81
CA LEU A 45 15.31 27.01 -9.93
C LEU A 45 15.33 28.51 -9.61
N GLU A 46 14.37 29.00 -8.83
CA GLU A 46 14.29 30.42 -8.44
C GLU A 46 15.29 30.82 -7.34
N GLY A 47 15.77 29.88 -6.52
CA GLY A 47 16.74 30.14 -5.46
C GLY A 47 16.26 31.03 -4.30
N LYS A 48 14.98 31.42 -4.28
CA LYS A 48 14.38 32.26 -3.23
C LYS A 48 14.10 31.43 -1.99
N LEU A 49 14.76 31.76 -0.87
CA LEU A 49 14.63 31.03 0.40
C LEU A 49 13.18 30.89 0.90
N ARG A 50 12.35 31.92 0.70
CA ARG A 50 10.93 31.88 1.08
C ARG A 50 10.12 30.87 0.26
N LEU A 51 10.38 30.77 -1.04
CA LEU A 51 9.70 29.79 -1.90
C LEU A 51 10.17 28.37 -1.58
N LEU A 52 11.47 28.19 -1.33
CA LEU A 52 12.03 26.91 -0.90
C LEU A 52 11.40 26.45 0.41
N ALA A 53 11.30 27.32 1.41
CA ALA A 53 10.67 26.98 2.69
C ALA A 53 9.19 26.60 2.53
N ALA A 54 8.45 27.32 1.68
CA ALA A 54 7.05 27.00 1.40
C ALA A 54 6.90 25.65 0.69
N ALA A 55 7.76 25.37 -0.30
CA ALA A 55 7.73 24.11 -1.05
C ALA A 55 8.13 22.91 -0.19
N THR A 56 9.18 23.03 0.63
CA THR A 56 9.58 21.96 1.56
C THR A 56 8.52 21.70 2.62
N GLN A 57 7.87 22.75 3.14
CA GLN A 57 6.74 22.60 4.06
C GLN A 57 5.56 21.87 3.39
N ALA A 58 5.21 22.21 2.15
CA ALA A 58 4.14 21.55 1.42
C ALA A 58 4.42 20.04 1.20
N VAL A 59 5.65 19.70 0.83
CA VAL A 59 6.10 18.31 0.68
C VAL A 59 6.08 17.58 2.03
N ALA A 60 6.60 18.18 3.09
CA ALA A 60 6.60 17.60 4.43
C ALA A 60 5.18 17.34 4.95
N TRP A 61 4.27 18.29 4.74
CA TRP A 61 2.86 18.16 5.10
C TRP A 61 2.17 17.04 4.33
N SER A 62 2.42 16.95 3.02
CA SER A 62 1.92 15.89 2.15
C SER A 62 2.38 14.50 2.63
N LEU A 63 3.68 14.32 2.88
CA LEU A 63 4.25 13.06 3.34
C LEU A 63 3.74 12.69 4.74
N GLY A 64 3.64 13.66 5.65
CA GLY A 64 3.08 13.45 6.98
C GLY A 64 1.62 13.03 6.95
N SER A 65 0.81 13.66 6.09
CA SER A 65 -0.61 13.30 5.90
C SER A 65 -0.78 11.89 5.33
N TYR A 66 0.08 11.51 4.39
CA TYR A 66 0.09 10.14 3.84
C TYR A 66 0.45 9.11 4.89
N TYR A 67 1.52 9.35 5.66
CA TYR A 67 1.95 8.49 6.76
C TYR A 67 0.82 8.31 7.78
N LEU A 68 0.19 9.41 8.20
CA LEU A 68 -0.91 9.37 9.17
C LEU A 68 -2.10 8.58 8.64
N THR A 69 -2.47 8.78 7.38
CA THR A 69 -3.57 8.03 6.74
C THR A 69 -3.31 6.53 6.75
N LEU A 70 -2.13 6.10 6.30
CA LEU A 70 -1.77 4.68 6.31
C LEU A 70 -1.67 4.12 7.72
N PHE A 71 -1.13 4.89 8.66
CA PHE A 71 -1.07 4.52 10.06
C PHE A 71 -2.48 4.34 10.64
N SER A 72 -3.42 5.23 10.34
CA SER A 72 -4.82 5.10 10.77
C SER A 72 -5.48 3.85 10.20
N VAL A 73 -5.29 3.56 8.91
CA VAL A 73 -5.82 2.33 8.31
C VAL A 73 -5.19 1.09 8.94
N GLY A 74 -3.87 1.07 9.10
CA GLY A 74 -3.17 -0.03 9.77
C GLY A 74 -3.61 -0.22 11.23
N LEU A 75 -3.89 0.89 11.93
CA LEU A 75 -4.36 0.87 13.32
C LEU A 75 -5.77 0.30 13.39
N LEU A 76 -6.65 0.71 12.47
CA LEU A 76 -7.98 0.14 12.35
C LEU A 76 -7.89 -1.37 12.11
N THR A 77 -7.07 -1.82 11.15
CA THR A 77 -6.84 -3.25 10.90
C THR A 77 -6.30 -3.96 12.14
N LEU A 78 -5.39 -3.34 12.88
CA LEU A 78 -4.84 -3.92 14.10
C LEU A 78 -5.93 -4.10 15.18
N ILE A 79 -6.82 -3.13 15.34
CA ILE A 79 -7.94 -3.19 16.30
C ILE A 79 -8.97 -4.23 15.87
N THR A 80 -9.40 -4.21 14.60
CA THR A 80 -10.46 -5.11 14.11
C THR A 80 -9.99 -6.55 14.07
N GLU A 81 -8.76 -6.79 13.63
CA GLU A 81 -8.18 -8.12 13.46
C GLU A 81 -7.23 -8.52 14.60
N TRP A 82 -7.38 -7.91 15.77
CA TRP A 82 -6.48 -8.12 16.90
C TRP A 82 -6.31 -9.60 17.27
N ARG A 83 -7.39 -10.38 17.20
CA ARG A 83 -7.39 -11.83 17.51
C ARG A 83 -6.92 -12.71 16.36
N GLN A 84 -7.00 -12.24 15.12
CA GLN A 84 -6.53 -13.01 13.97
C GLN A 84 -5.02 -12.90 13.79
N ILE A 85 -4.44 -11.75 14.13
CA ILE A 85 -2.99 -11.55 14.07
C ILE A 85 -2.33 -12.24 15.27
N SER A 86 -1.79 -13.44 15.06
CA SER A 86 -1.11 -14.24 16.09
C SER A 86 0.37 -13.84 16.24
N CYS A 87 0.63 -12.70 16.91
CA CYS A 87 1.98 -12.21 17.21
C CYS A 87 2.05 -11.67 18.65
N ARG A 88 3.27 -11.50 19.21
CA ARG A 88 3.46 -10.79 20.47
C ARG A 88 2.90 -9.36 20.37
N PRO A 89 2.19 -8.83 21.40
CA PRO A 89 1.61 -7.49 21.36
C PRO A 89 2.62 -6.39 21.00
N ILE A 90 3.86 -6.52 21.49
CA ILE A 90 4.94 -5.58 21.16
C ILE A 90 5.30 -5.59 19.67
N LYS A 91 5.35 -6.77 19.03
CA LYS A 91 5.62 -6.89 17.59
C LYS A 91 4.49 -6.29 16.77
N LYS A 92 3.23 -6.47 17.18
CA LYS A 92 2.08 -5.86 16.51
C LYS A 92 2.16 -4.34 16.47
N LEU A 93 2.52 -3.73 17.60
CA LEU A 93 2.66 -2.28 17.70
C LEU A 93 3.85 -1.77 16.88
N LEU A 94 5.00 -2.45 16.93
CA LEU A 94 6.16 -2.12 16.09
C LEU A 94 5.81 -2.19 14.60
N TYR A 95 5.11 -3.26 14.18
CA TYR A 95 4.69 -3.43 12.80
C TYR A 95 3.70 -2.38 12.33
N LEU A 96 2.86 -1.84 13.22
CA LEU A 96 1.99 -0.73 12.90
C LEU A 96 2.79 0.54 12.50
N PHE A 97 3.89 0.84 13.20
CA PHE A 97 4.74 1.99 12.86
C PHE A 97 5.57 1.74 11.60
N THR A 98 6.04 0.51 11.37
CA THR A 98 6.82 0.20 10.16
C THR A 98 5.94 0.01 8.92
N PHE A 99 4.64 -0.24 9.08
CA PHE A 99 3.71 -0.50 7.98
C PHE A 99 3.69 0.62 6.92
N PRO A 100 3.53 1.91 7.27
CA PRO A 100 3.57 2.97 6.26
C PRO A 100 4.90 3.06 5.50
N ILE A 101 6.02 2.81 6.19
CA ILE A 101 7.37 2.79 5.57
C ILE A 101 7.51 1.58 4.65
N PHE A 102 7.00 0.42 5.05
CA PHE A 102 6.98 -0.78 4.21
C PHE A 102 6.21 -0.54 2.92
N ILE A 103 5.07 0.17 2.95
CA ILE A 103 4.34 0.53 1.73
C ILE A 103 5.17 1.42 0.79
N LEU A 104 6.02 2.32 1.31
CA LEU A 104 6.91 3.13 0.46
C LEU A 104 7.90 2.28 -0.35
N THR A 105 8.28 1.10 0.13
CA THR A 105 9.16 0.17 -0.62
C THR A 105 8.51 -0.37 -1.89
N TYR A 106 7.18 -0.30 -2.02
CA TYR A 106 6.50 -0.68 -3.26
C TYR A 106 6.80 0.28 -4.40
N ILE A 107 7.18 1.54 -4.12
CA ILE A 107 7.52 2.52 -5.17
C ILE A 107 8.73 2.04 -5.98
N PRO A 108 9.91 1.78 -5.38
CA PRO A 108 11.05 1.27 -6.14
C PRO A 108 10.80 -0.11 -6.75
N ILE A 109 10.08 -1.00 -6.06
CA ILE A 109 9.71 -2.32 -6.60
C ILE A 109 8.88 -2.16 -7.89
N SER A 110 7.91 -1.25 -7.89
CA SER A 110 7.06 -0.98 -9.06
C SER A 110 7.86 -0.39 -10.22
N ILE A 111 8.80 0.51 -9.94
CA ILE A 111 9.68 1.08 -10.98
C ILE A 111 10.52 -0.03 -11.62
N VAL A 112 11.14 -0.90 -10.83
CA VAL A 112 11.93 -2.03 -11.35
C VAL A 112 11.07 -2.99 -12.15
N ALA A 113 9.85 -3.26 -11.70
CA ALA A 113 8.90 -4.14 -12.38
C ALA A 113 8.48 -3.61 -13.77
N LEU A 114 8.47 -2.29 -14.01
CA LEU A 114 8.17 -1.74 -15.33
C LEU A 114 9.26 -2.03 -16.37
N PHE A 115 10.51 -2.18 -15.94
CA PHE A 115 11.66 -2.42 -16.83
C PHE A 115 12.02 -3.90 -16.95
N ARG A 116 11.41 -4.78 -16.14
CA ARG A 116 11.65 -6.22 -16.17
C ARG A 116 10.37 -6.91 -16.62
N ASN A 117 10.47 -7.81 -17.59
CA ASN A 117 9.38 -8.76 -17.88
C ASN A 117 9.28 -9.75 -16.71
N VAL A 118 8.60 -9.33 -15.65
CA VAL A 118 8.26 -10.19 -14.52
C VAL A 118 7.06 -11.01 -14.95
N GLU A 119 7.33 -12.11 -15.66
CA GLU A 119 6.31 -13.12 -15.90
C GLU A 119 5.96 -13.78 -14.56
N TRP A 120 4.67 -13.98 -14.32
CA TRP A 120 4.24 -14.74 -13.15
C TRP A 120 4.65 -16.20 -13.37
N THR A 121 5.71 -16.64 -12.69
CA THR A 121 6.06 -18.05 -12.60
C THR A 121 5.28 -18.68 -11.45
N PRO A 122 4.53 -19.77 -11.66
CA PRO A 122 3.80 -20.43 -10.58
C PRO A 122 4.77 -20.83 -9.48
N ILE A 123 4.45 -20.39 -8.25
CA ILE A 123 5.20 -20.78 -7.06
C ILE A 123 4.82 -22.23 -6.77
N VAL A 124 5.75 -23.16 -7.00
CA VAL A 124 5.55 -24.58 -6.69
C VAL A 124 5.60 -24.74 -5.18
N HIS A 125 4.44 -24.86 -4.55
CA HIS A 125 4.35 -25.14 -3.12
C HIS A 125 4.64 -26.62 -2.87
N SER A 126 5.85 -26.93 -2.38
CA SER A 126 6.27 -28.30 -2.05
C SER A 126 5.77 -28.77 -0.67
N PHE A 127 5.19 -27.88 0.13
CA PHE A 127 4.68 -28.18 1.48
C PHE A 127 3.31 -27.52 1.70
N SER A 128 2.34 -28.31 2.15
CA SER A 128 1.04 -27.82 2.60
C SER A 128 1.03 -27.71 4.12
N VAL A 129 1.33 -26.53 4.66
CA VAL A 129 1.17 -26.24 6.10
C VAL A 129 -0.18 -25.58 6.31
N SER A 130 -0.99 -26.11 7.23
CA SER A 130 -2.29 -25.49 7.53
C SER A 130 -2.13 -24.31 8.50
N LEU A 131 -3.04 -23.34 8.44
CA LEU A 131 -3.05 -22.22 9.40
C LEU A 131 -3.17 -22.68 10.85
N GLN A 132 -3.79 -23.85 11.07
CA GLN A 132 -3.91 -24.44 12.41
C GLN A 132 -2.55 -24.90 12.93
N ASP A 133 -1.68 -25.38 12.06
CA ASP A 133 -0.34 -25.85 12.44
C ASP A 133 0.57 -24.67 12.80
N ILE A 134 0.52 -23.57 12.04
CA ILE A 134 1.24 -22.32 12.35
C ILE A 134 0.78 -21.74 13.70
N ARG A 135 -0.52 -21.83 14.02
CA ARG A 135 -1.07 -21.30 15.27
C ARG A 135 -0.70 -22.13 16.50
N LYS A 136 -0.44 -23.43 16.34
CA LYS A 136 -0.06 -24.34 17.44
C LYS A 136 1.37 -24.13 17.90
N GLU A 137 2.23 -23.54 17.05
CA GLU A 137 3.59 -23.20 17.46
C GLU A 137 3.59 -22.10 18.53
N PRO A 138 4.32 -22.29 19.66
CA PRO A 138 4.38 -21.30 20.71
C PRO A 138 5.03 -20.01 20.18
N ILE A 139 4.43 -18.86 20.55
CA ILE A 139 4.84 -17.53 20.08
C ILE A 139 6.27 -17.19 20.59
N GLN A 140 7.28 -17.46 19.75
CA GLN A 140 8.70 -17.17 20.02
C GLN A 140 9.08 -15.69 20.03
#